data_AF-A0A9P5E443-F1
#
_entry.id   AF-A0A9P5E443-F1
#
_cell.length_a   1.000
_cell.length_b   1.000
_cell.length_c   1.000
_cell.angle_alpha   90.00
_cell.angle_beta   90.00
_cell.angle_gamma   90.00
#
_symmetry.space_group_name_H-M   'P 1'
#
loop_
_entity.id
_entity.type
_entity.pdbx_description
1 polymer ?
#
loop_
_entity_poly.entity_id
_entity_poly.type
_entity_poly.pdbx_seq_one_letter_code
_entity_poly.pdbx_strand_id
1 'polypeptide(L)'
;MKIAQLRVLGFRKMFTLHVSKAFSITYLAHAHGGKNGTGYQTALELNREKNNAQGLLEIYYLDIPTKNIESSSQHPNTFAHIGLVVPDAQAIQERLETMPDVKIVKRYGEKFTELTDDLVIGPAVGLPPAVVAQLSLEEREAIVQGLGHSVDPLIFIVDPDGNFIEIQGEEGADLVQG
;
A
#
# COMPACT_ATOMS: atom_id res chain seq x y z
N MET A 1 -5.09 15.35 6.82
CA MET A 1 -4.23 14.61 5.87
C MET A 1 -2.78 14.80 6.29
N LYS A 2 -2.15 13.80 6.92
CA LYS A 2 -0.71 13.90 7.21
C LYS A 2 0.04 13.84 5.88
N ILE A 3 0.93 14.79 5.67
CA ILE A 3 1.74 15.03 4.47
C ILE A 3 2.64 13.82 4.08
N ALA A 4 2.65 12.77 4.91
CA ALA A 4 3.47 11.57 4.79
C ALA A 4 3.26 10.81 3.47
N GLN A 5 2.03 10.46 3.07
CA GLN A 5 1.78 9.63 1.87
C GLN A 5 2.28 10.30 0.58
N LEU A 6 2.10 11.62 0.43
CA LEU A 6 2.57 12.38 -0.74
C LEU A 6 4.10 12.35 -0.88
N ARG A 7 4.81 12.59 0.24
CA ARG A 7 6.28 12.64 0.24
C ARG A 7 6.91 11.26 0.13
N VAL A 8 6.35 10.28 0.85
CA VAL A 8 6.90 8.92 0.93
C VAL A 8 6.72 8.20 -0.41
N LEU A 9 5.50 8.22 -0.96
CA LEU A 9 5.15 7.41 -2.13
C LEU A 9 5.26 8.17 -3.45
N GLY A 10 5.47 9.49 -3.44
CA GLY A 10 5.60 10.28 -4.66
C GLY A 10 4.27 10.56 -5.38
N PHE A 11 3.14 10.34 -4.71
CA PHE A 11 1.84 10.79 -5.20
C PHE A 11 1.77 12.31 -5.24
N ARG A 12 0.99 12.83 -6.19
CA ARG A 12 0.55 14.22 -6.25
C ARG A 12 -0.93 14.30 -5.94
N LYS A 13 -1.31 15.36 -5.22
CA LYS A 13 -2.72 15.72 -5.08
C LYS A 13 -3.23 16.24 -6.42
N MET A 14 -4.26 15.60 -6.98
CA MET A 14 -4.96 16.11 -8.16
C MET A 14 -5.91 17.25 -7.76
N PHE A 15 -6.90 16.94 -6.93
CA PHE A 15 -7.85 17.91 -6.40
C PHE A 15 -8.48 17.38 -5.11
N THR A 16 -9.17 18.27 -4.39
CA THR A 16 -10.00 17.93 -3.24
C THR A 16 -11.42 18.38 -3.53
N LEU A 17 -12.37 17.46 -3.47
CA LEU A 17 -13.79 17.77 -3.47
C LEU A 17 -14.22 18.05 -2.02
N HIS A 18 -14.59 19.29 -1.74
CA HIS A 18 -15.14 19.70 -0.45
C HIS A 18 -16.66 19.51 -0.49
N VAL A 19 -17.16 18.47 0.19
CA VAL A 19 -18.58 18.11 0.20
C VAL A 19 -19.32 18.84 1.33
N SER A 20 -18.67 19.01 2.48
CA SER A 20 -19.17 19.84 3.59
C SER A 20 -18.00 20.45 4.36
N LYS A 21 -18.30 21.21 5.42
CA LYS A 21 -17.27 21.72 6.35
C LYS A 21 -16.45 20.59 7.00
N ALA A 22 -17.07 19.43 7.22
CA ALA A 22 -16.46 18.31 7.92
C ALA A 22 -16.05 17.17 6.99
N PHE A 23 -16.45 17.17 5.70
CA PHE A 23 -16.24 16.03 4.82
C PHE A 23 -15.63 16.45 3.49
N SER A 24 -14.54 15.79 3.11
CA SER A 24 -13.87 15.99 1.85
C SER A 24 -13.30 14.70 1.28
N ILE A 25 -13.11 14.71 -0.03
CA ILE A 25 -12.56 13.60 -0.79
C ILE A 25 -11.36 14.13 -1.55
N THR A 26 -10.18 13.54 -1.34
CA THR A 26 -8.94 13.96 -2.00
C THR A 26 -8.48 12.88 -2.96
N TYR A 27 -8.30 13.26 -4.22
CA TYR A 27 -7.78 12.37 -5.25
C TYR A 27 -6.27 12.54 -5.39
N LEU A 28 -5.55 11.43 -5.33
CA LEU A 28 -4.11 11.34 -5.49
C LEU A 28 -3.77 10.52 -6.74
N ALA A 29 -2.71 10.90 -7.44
CA ALA A 29 -2.19 10.18 -8.61
C ALA A 29 -0.67 10.37 -8.73
N HIS A 30 0.02 9.45 -9.39
CA HIS A 30 1.38 9.75 -9.84
C HIS A 30 1.37 10.81 -10.94
N ALA A 31 2.48 11.50 -11.14
CA ALA A 31 2.56 12.53 -12.17
C ALA A 31 2.61 11.90 -13.56
N HIS A 32 1.60 12.16 -14.41
CA HIS A 32 1.59 11.68 -15.81
C HIS A 32 2.19 12.67 -16.80
N GLY A 33 2.75 13.79 -16.33
CA GLY A 33 3.08 14.94 -17.17
C GLY A 33 1.79 15.63 -17.67
N GLY A 34 1.76 16.95 -17.68
CA GLY A 34 0.61 17.67 -18.25
C GLY A 34 0.51 17.36 -19.75
N LYS A 35 -0.62 16.81 -20.22
CA LYS A 35 -0.87 16.57 -21.66
C LYS A 35 -0.88 17.86 -22.50
N ASN A 36 -0.84 19.03 -21.86
CA ASN A 36 -0.76 20.35 -22.48
C ASN A 36 0.69 20.89 -22.62
N GLY A 37 1.71 20.09 -22.30
CA GLY A 37 3.12 20.48 -22.42
C GLY A 37 3.63 21.48 -21.37
N THR A 38 2.77 21.92 -20.44
CA THR A 38 3.18 22.87 -19.39
C THR A 38 3.59 22.16 -18.10
N GLY A 39 3.25 20.88 -17.95
CA GLY A 39 3.40 20.14 -16.69
C GLY A 39 2.37 20.52 -15.61
N TYR A 40 1.46 21.46 -15.90
CA TYR A 40 0.42 21.94 -14.99
C TYR A 40 -0.97 21.74 -15.60
N GLN A 41 -1.93 21.32 -14.77
CA GLN A 41 -3.34 21.18 -15.12
C GLN A 41 -4.18 21.78 -14.00
N THR A 42 -5.25 22.49 -14.37
CA THR A 42 -6.25 23.00 -13.44
C THR A 42 -7.05 21.86 -12.81
N ALA A 43 -7.70 22.10 -11.66
CA ALA A 43 -8.57 21.10 -11.04
C ALA A 43 -9.70 20.63 -11.96
N LEU A 44 -10.22 21.52 -12.82
CA LEU A 44 -11.27 21.17 -13.80
C LEU A 44 -10.74 20.22 -14.87
N GLU A 45 -9.53 20.45 -15.38
CA GLU A 45 -8.86 19.56 -16.34
C GLU A 45 -8.55 18.21 -15.70
N LEU A 46 -8.02 18.19 -14.48
CA LEU A 46 -7.75 16.96 -13.73
C LEU A 46 -9.04 16.17 -13.44
N ASN A 47 -10.16 16.83 -13.14
CA ASN A 47 -11.45 16.17 -12.95
C ASN A 47 -11.99 15.54 -14.24
N ARG A 48 -11.75 16.18 -15.41
CA ARG A 48 -12.08 15.57 -16.72
C ARG A 48 -11.20 14.36 -17.01
N GLU A 49 -9.91 14.46 -16.71
CA GLU A 49 -8.95 13.39 -16.97
C GLU A 49 -9.04 12.23 -15.98
N LYS A 50 -9.69 12.39 -14.81
CA LYS A 50 -9.75 11.35 -13.77
C LYS A 50 -10.27 10.01 -14.30
N ASN A 51 -11.23 10.05 -15.22
CA ASN A 51 -11.82 8.83 -15.80
C ASN A 51 -10.87 8.12 -16.78
N ASN A 52 -9.81 8.79 -17.21
CA ASN A 52 -8.79 8.28 -18.14
C ASN A 52 -7.44 8.04 -17.43
N ALA A 53 -7.34 8.31 -16.13
CA ALA A 53 -6.14 8.08 -15.34
C ALA A 53 -6.20 6.70 -14.67
N GLN A 54 -5.04 6.08 -14.51
CA GLN A 54 -4.86 4.78 -13.84
C GLN A 54 -4.08 4.98 -12.55
N GLY A 55 -4.24 4.07 -11.57
CA GLY A 55 -3.52 4.16 -10.30
C GLY A 55 -3.93 5.35 -9.43
N LEU A 56 -5.21 5.75 -9.48
CA LEU A 56 -5.75 6.79 -8.61
C LEU A 56 -6.03 6.26 -7.22
N LEU A 57 -5.72 7.06 -6.20
CA LEU A 57 -6.11 6.80 -4.82
C LEU A 57 -7.08 7.88 -4.34
N GLU A 58 -8.24 7.48 -3.85
CA GLU A 58 -9.27 8.36 -3.32
C GLU A 58 -9.27 8.30 -1.79
N ILE A 59 -8.93 9.41 -1.14
CA ILE A 59 -8.86 9.52 0.31
C ILE A 59 -10.07 10.27 0.83
N TYR A 60 -10.90 9.56 1.59
CA TYR A 60 -12.05 10.13 2.28
C TYR A 60 -11.62 10.68 3.63
N TYR A 61 -11.88 11.97 3.88
CA TYR A 61 -11.57 12.63 5.13
C TYR A 61 -12.84 13.14 5.80
N LEU A 62 -13.07 12.68 7.02
CA LEU A 62 -14.13 13.16 7.91
C LEU A 62 -13.51 13.82 9.14
N ASP A 63 -13.88 15.07 9.39
CA ASP A 63 -13.43 15.90 10.51
C ASP A 63 -14.43 15.83 11.66
N ILE A 64 -14.30 14.79 12.47
CA ILE A 64 -15.13 14.54 13.64
C ILE A 64 -14.24 14.19 14.84
N PRO A 65 -14.69 14.45 16.09
CA PRO A 65 -13.88 14.26 17.29
C PRO A 65 -13.37 12.82 17.50
N THR A 66 -14.17 11.84 17.09
CA THR A 66 -13.86 10.41 17.24
C THR A 66 -14.14 9.71 15.93
N LYS A 67 -13.11 9.10 15.32
CA LYS A 67 -13.24 8.41 14.03
C LYS A 67 -13.44 6.90 14.21
N ASN A 68 -12.70 6.27 15.12
CA ASN A 68 -12.74 4.81 15.41
C ASN A 68 -12.89 3.93 14.15
N ILE A 69 -12.22 4.30 13.06
CA ILE A 69 -12.22 3.51 11.82
C ILE A 69 -11.10 2.49 11.97
N GLU A 70 -11.44 1.21 11.94
CA GLU A 70 -10.48 0.12 11.97
C GLU A 70 -9.75 0.05 10.62
N SER A 71 -8.45 -0.15 10.68
CA SER A 71 -7.61 -0.31 9.49
C SER A 71 -7.67 -1.74 8.96
N SER A 72 -7.21 -1.93 7.72
CA SER A 72 -7.00 -3.28 7.15
C SER A 72 -5.99 -4.13 7.93
N SER A 73 -5.07 -3.52 8.69
CA SER A 73 -4.18 -4.25 9.60
C SER A 73 -4.81 -4.62 10.95
N GLN A 74 -5.90 -3.97 11.34
CA GLN A 74 -6.64 -4.29 12.58
C GLN A 74 -7.74 -5.32 12.32
N HIS A 75 -8.52 -5.11 11.27
CA HIS A 75 -9.58 -6.01 10.84
C HIS A 75 -9.44 -6.27 9.34
N PRO A 76 -8.67 -7.30 8.96
CA PRO A 76 -8.55 -7.70 7.56
C PRO A 76 -9.94 -8.02 7.02
N ASN A 77 -10.43 -7.14 6.16
CA ASN A 77 -11.57 -7.39 5.32
C ASN A 77 -11.03 -7.82 3.93
N THR A 78 -11.90 -8.08 2.97
CA THR A 78 -11.52 -8.54 1.62
C THR A 78 -10.46 -7.67 0.93
N PHE A 79 -10.22 -6.44 1.39
CA PHE A 79 -9.13 -5.58 0.95
C PHE A 79 -7.88 -5.78 1.81
N ALA A 80 -6.78 -6.23 1.19
CA ALA A 80 -5.52 -6.50 1.88
C ALA A 80 -4.57 -5.30 1.88
N HIS A 81 -4.25 -4.77 0.70
CA HIS A 81 -3.29 -3.69 0.52
C HIS A 81 -3.44 -3.01 -0.86
N ILE A 82 -2.78 -1.86 -1.05
CA ILE A 82 -2.42 -1.36 -2.38
C ILE A 82 -0.97 -1.73 -2.71
N GLY A 83 -0.65 -1.92 -3.98
CA GLY A 83 0.70 -2.21 -4.47
C GLY A 83 1.32 -1.04 -5.22
N LEU A 84 2.62 -0.82 -5.02
CA LEU A 84 3.45 0.11 -5.77
C LEU A 84 4.60 -0.65 -6.44
N VAL A 85 4.69 -0.53 -7.76
CA VAL A 85 5.86 -1.01 -8.51
C VAL A 85 6.91 0.10 -8.56
N VAL A 86 8.15 -0.24 -8.23
CA VAL A 86 9.29 0.69 -8.28
C VAL A 86 10.43 0.12 -9.13
N PRO A 87 11.26 0.98 -9.75
CA PRO A 87 12.40 0.50 -10.55
C PRO A 87 13.43 -0.29 -9.74
N ASP A 88 13.62 0.07 -8.47
CA ASP A 88 14.60 -0.56 -7.58
C ASP A 88 14.04 -0.66 -6.16
N ALA A 89 13.74 -1.89 -5.74
CA ALA A 89 13.21 -2.21 -4.42
C ALA A 89 14.24 -1.96 -3.30
N GLN A 90 15.53 -2.16 -3.56
CA GLN A 90 16.56 -1.92 -2.56
C GLN A 90 16.81 -0.43 -2.36
N ALA A 91 16.87 0.35 -3.43
CA ALA A 91 17.02 1.81 -3.33
C ALA A 91 15.82 2.47 -2.62
N ILE A 92 14.59 1.97 -2.85
CA ILE A 92 13.43 2.47 -2.10
C ILE A 92 13.50 2.07 -0.62
N GLN A 93 13.94 0.84 -0.28
CA GLN A 93 14.17 0.42 1.10
C GLN A 93 15.11 1.39 1.82
N GLU A 94 16.28 1.65 1.25
CA GLU A 94 17.26 2.60 1.81
C GLU A 94 16.65 3.99 2.03
N ARG A 95 15.89 4.49 1.05
CA ARG A 95 15.19 5.77 1.17
C ARG A 95 14.16 5.76 2.30
N LEU A 96 13.36 4.70 2.43
CA LEU A 96 12.33 4.59 3.47
C LEU A 96 12.94 4.55 4.87
N GLU A 97 14.08 3.89 5.04
CA GLU A 97 14.79 3.82 6.32
C GLU A 97 15.31 5.17 6.82
N THR A 98 15.51 6.15 5.92
CA THR A 98 15.86 7.52 6.32
C THR A 98 14.66 8.34 6.82
N MET A 99 13.43 7.83 6.68
CA MET A 99 12.22 8.58 7.00
C MET A 99 11.68 8.21 8.39
N PRO A 100 11.62 9.15 9.34
CA PRO A 100 11.24 8.84 10.72
C PRO A 100 9.77 8.44 10.90
N ASP A 101 8.91 8.81 9.95
CA ASP A 101 7.46 8.61 10.03
C ASP A 101 6.98 7.38 9.23
N VAL A 102 7.89 6.56 8.70
CA VAL A 102 7.55 5.36 7.93
C VAL A 102 7.71 4.13 8.81
N LYS A 103 6.63 3.36 8.96
CA LYS A 103 6.66 2.06 9.63
C LYS A 103 6.87 0.96 8.59
N ILE A 104 8.08 0.42 8.52
CA ILE A 104 8.41 -0.76 7.71
C ILE A 104 8.06 -2.00 8.53
N VAL A 105 7.21 -2.87 7.99
CA VAL A 105 6.72 -4.10 8.65
C VAL A 105 7.24 -5.38 8.01
N LYS A 106 7.79 -5.29 6.79
CA LYS A 106 8.63 -6.31 6.17
C LYS A 106 9.68 -5.61 5.31
N ARG A 107 10.94 -6.05 5.41
CA ARG A 107 12.05 -5.53 4.59
C ARG A 107 12.24 -6.32 3.30
N TYR A 108 12.89 -5.67 2.34
CA TYR A 108 13.35 -6.32 1.12
C TYR A 108 14.27 -7.52 1.44
N GLY A 109 14.00 -8.67 0.83
CA GLY A 109 14.77 -9.91 1.01
C GLY A 109 14.57 -10.61 2.35
N GLU A 110 13.79 -10.03 3.27
CA GLU A 110 13.41 -10.69 4.52
C GLU A 110 12.65 -11.97 4.20
N LYS A 111 13.17 -13.09 4.71
CA LYS A 111 12.71 -14.43 4.37
C LYS A 111 11.37 -14.75 5.01
N PHE A 112 10.42 -15.19 4.20
CA PHE A 112 9.17 -15.77 4.66
C PHE A 112 9.40 -17.24 5.03
N THR A 113 9.85 -17.49 6.27
CA THR A 113 10.28 -18.84 6.70
C THR A 113 9.23 -19.59 7.49
N GLU A 114 8.31 -18.90 8.15
CA GLU A 114 7.32 -19.49 9.04
C GLU A 114 5.99 -18.75 8.94
N LEU A 115 4.88 -19.50 9.02
CA LEU A 115 3.54 -18.94 9.09
C LEU A 115 3.00 -19.11 10.51
N THR A 116 3.23 -18.09 11.33
CA THR A 116 2.75 -17.99 12.71
C THR A 116 1.54 -17.04 12.80
N ASP A 117 0.81 -17.12 13.91
CA ASP A 117 -0.36 -16.26 14.15
C ASP A 117 0.02 -14.82 14.57
N ASP A 118 1.29 -14.56 14.87
CA ASP A 118 1.83 -13.23 15.13
C ASP A 118 2.52 -12.58 13.91
N LEU A 119 2.51 -13.26 12.76
CA LEU A 119 3.07 -12.74 11.51
C LEU A 119 2.39 -11.41 11.12
N VAL A 120 3.14 -10.32 11.25
CA VAL A 120 2.65 -8.95 11.07
C VAL A 120 2.04 -8.71 9.69
N ILE A 121 2.63 -9.29 8.64
CA ILE A 121 2.14 -9.14 7.26
C ILE A 121 1.10 -10.20 6.86
N GLY A 122 0.73 -11.13 7.74
CA GLY A 122 -0.25 -12.19 7.46
C GLY A 122 -1.56 -11.64 6.87
N PRO A 123 -2.20 -10.62 7.48
CA PRO A 123 -3.38 -9.97 6.92
C PRO A 123 -3.17 -9.40 5.50
N ALA A 124 -1.97 -8.92 5.17
CA ALA A 124 -1.66 -8.34 3.85
C ALA A 124 -1.65 -9.38 2.73
N VAL A 125 -1.52 -10.67 3.07
CA VAL A 125 -1.54 -11.80 2.12
C VAL A 125 -2.74 -12.73 2.34
N GLY A 126 -3.78 -12.25 3.03
CA GLY A 126 -5.01 -13.03 3.28
C GLY A 126 -4.88 -14.12 4.34
N LEU A 127 -3.83 -14.08 5.16
CA LEU A 127 -3.52 -15.04 6.22
C LEU A 127 -3.59 -14.37 7.61
N PRO A 128 -4.77 -13.86 8.04
CA PRO A 128 -4.88 -13.26 9.36
C PRO A 128 -4.75 -14.33 10.47
N PRO A 129 -4.44 -13.92 11.72
CA PRO A 129 -4.15 -14.84 12.83
C PRO A 129 -5.22 -15.92 13.03
N ALA A 130 -6.50 -15.54 12.96
CA ALA A 130 -7.63 -16.46 13.12
C ALA A 130 -7.73 -17.50 11.99
N VAL A 131 -7.28 -17.18 10.77
CA VAL A 131 -7.21 -18.13 9.66
C VAL A 131 -6.01 -19.04 9.84
N VAL A 132 -4.83 -18.49 10.17
CA VAL A 132 -3.61 -19.27 10.41
C VAL A 132 -3.82 -20.30 11.52
N ALA A 133 -4.52 -19.93 12.60
CA ALA A 133 -4.83 -20.81 13.73
C ALA A 133 -5.65 -22.05 13.34
N GLN A 134 -6.37 -22.01 12.21
CA GLN A 134 -7.17 -23.14 11.71
C GLN A 134 -6.37 -24.10 10.82
N LEU A 135 -5.20 -23.68 10.33
CA LEU A 135 -4.35 -24.48 9.45
C LEU A 135 -3.51 -25.49 10.25
N SER A 136 -3.38 -26.69 9.69
CA SER A 136 -2.42 -27.69 10.15
C SER A 136 -0.97 -27.24 9.92
N LEU A 137 -0.01 -27.89 10.58
CA LEU A 137 1.42 -27.59 10.37
C LEU A 137 1.84 -27.84 8.92
N GLU A 138 1.38 -28.94 8.33
CA GLU A 138 1.67 -29.31 6.93
C GLU A 138 1.17 -28.24 5.94
N GLU A 139 -0.05 -27.72 6.14
CA GLU A 139 -0.57 -26.64 5.30
C GLU A 139 0.22 -25.34 5.45
N ARG A 140 0.64 -24.99 6.68
CA ARG A 140 1.46 -23.81 6.92
C ARG A 140 2.82 -23.92 6.23
N GLU A 141 3.47 -25.07 6.31
CA GLU A 141 4.73 -25.34 5.62
C GLU A 141 4.58 -25.27 4.10
N ALA A 142 3.51 -25.83 3.54
CA ALA A 142 3.21 -25.76 2.12
C ALA A 142 2.98 -24.31 1.65
N ILE A 143 2.27 -23.50 2.42
CA ILE A 143 2.06 -22.07 2.12
C ILE A 143 3.38 -21.31 2.14
N VAL A 144 4.22 -21.54 3.16
CA VAL A 144 5.56 -20.94 3.25
C VAL A 144 6.38 -21.26 2.02
N GLN A 145 6.42 -22.52 1.60
CA GLN A 145 7.15 -22.95 0.42
C GLN A 145 6.59 -22.34 -0.88
N GLY A 146 5.27 -22.26 -1.00
CA GLY A 146 4.61 -21.72 -2.20
C GLY A 146 4.72 -20.21 -2.33
N LEU A 147 4.63 -19.47 -1.22
CA LEU A 147 4.63 -18.00 -1.23
C LEU A 147 6.01 -17.39 -1.04
N GLY A 148 6.95 -18.08 -0.37
CA GLY A 148 8.21 -17.47 0.06
C GLY A 148 8.99 -16.79 -1.05
N HIS A 149 9.15 -17.46 -2.20
CA HIS A 149 9.82 -16.86 -3.37
C HIS A 149 9.15 -15.58 -3.88
N SER A 150 7.83 -15.49 -3.78
CA SER A 150 7.07 -14.30 -4.22
C SER A 150 7.06 -13.19 -3.18
N VAL A 151 7.12 -13.52 -1.89
CA VAL A 151 7.01 -12.57 -0.77
C VAL A 151 8.36 -12.01 -0.33
N ASP A 152 9.43 -12.80 -0.42
CA ASP A 152 10.80 -12.41 -0.09
C ASP A 152 11.23 -11.07 -0.73
N PRO A 153 11.04 -10.82 -2.04
CA PRO A 153 11.46 -9.57 -2.68
C PRO A 153 10.53 -8.38 -2.41
N LEU A 154 9.46 -8.55 -1.62
CA LEU A 154 8.50 -7.48 -1.33
C LEU A 154 8.92 -6.69 -0.09
N ILE A 155 8.57 -5.41 -0.07
CA ILE A 155 8.60 -4.55 1.12
C ILE A 155 7.16 -4.27 1.51
N PHE A 156 6.85 -4.33 2.80
CA PHE A 156 5.57 -3.84 3.31
C PHE A 156 5.81 -2.68 4.26
N ILE A 157 5.06 -1.60 4.03
CA ILE A 157 4.96 -0.48 4.97
C ILE A 157 3.51 -0.30 5.41
N VAL A 158 3.33 0.48 6.47
CA VAL A 158 2.02 0.83 6.99
C VAL A 158 1.82 2.34 6.90
N ASP A 159 0.69 2.74 6.32
CA ASP A 159 0.31 4.15 6.25
C ASP A 159 -0.14 4.69 7.62
N PRO A 160 -0.35 6.01 7.78
CA PRO A 160 -0.73 6.58 9.08
C PRO A 160 -2.07 6.08 9.64
N ASP A 161 -2.94 5.53 8.80
CA ASP A 161 -4.24 4.98 9.19
C ASP A 161 -4.16 3.46 9.42
N GLY A 162 -2.99 2.84 9.26
CA GLY A 162 -2.78 1.43 9.50
C GLY A 162 -2.95 0.55 8.27
N ASN A 163 -3.12 1.09 7.06
CA ASN A 163 -3.27 0.28 5.85
C ASN A 163 -1.93 -0.22 5.35
N PHE A 164 -1.90 -1.46 4.86
CA PHE A 164 -0.71 -2.01 4.23
C PHE A 164 -0.51 -1.44 2.83
N ILE A 165 0.76 -1.20 2.51
CA ILE A 165 1.23 -0.84 1.18
C ILE A 165 2.36 -1.82 0.83
N GLU A 166 2.12 -2.61 -0.20
CA GLU A 166 3.13 -3.47 -0.81
C GLU A 166 3.99 -2.64 -1.78
N ILE A 167 5.30 -2.83 -1.72
CA ILE A 167 6.24 -2.25 -2.68
C ILE A 167 7.05 -3.39 -3.31
N GLN A 168 7.04 -3.44 -4.63
CA GLN A 168 7.69 -4.48 -5.42
C GLN A 168 8.57 -3.88 -6.52
N GLY A 169 9.64 -4.58 -6.91
CA GLY A 169 10.47 -4.21 -8.04
C GLY A 169 9.74 -4.38 -9.38
N GLU A 170 10.17 -3.65 -10.42
CA GLU A 170 9.71 -3.88 -11.80
C GLU A 170 10.06 -5.29 -12.29
N GLU A 171 11.22 -5.79 -11.89
CA GLU A 171 11.56 -7.20 -12.00
C GLU A 171 10.84 -7.94 -10.86
N GLY A 172 9.70 -8.55 -11.20
CA GLY A 172 8.91 -9.35 -10.28
C GLY A 172 9.67 -10.62 -9.82
N ALA A 173 9.09 -11.35 -8.87
CA ALA A 173 9.63 -12.63 -8.45
C ALA A 173 9.65 -13.63 -9.61
N ASP A 174 10.69 -14.47 -9.67
CA ASP A 174 10.74 -15.60 -10.59
C ASP A 174 9.51 -16.49 -10.38
N LEU A 175 8.67 -16.61 -11.41
CA LEU A 175 7.50 -17.48 -11.35
C LEU A 175 7.96 -18.93 -11.38
N VAL A 176 7.63 -19.68 -10.33
CA VAL A 176 7.83 -21.14 -10.32
C VAL A 176 6.83 -21.74 -11.31
N GLN A 177 7.33 -22.33 -12.41
CA GLN A 177 6.49 -23.16 -13.27
C GLN A 177 6.16 -24.44 -12.49
N GLY A 178 4.89 -24.59 -12.13
CA GLY A 178 4.35 -25.82 -11.53
C GLY A 178 4.31 -26.99 -12.50
#